data_AF-A0A2I0QB34-F1
#
_entry.id   AF-A0A2I0QB34-F1
#
_cell.length_a   1.000
_cell.length_b   1.000
_cell.length_c   1.000
_cell.angle_alpha   90.00
_cell.angle_beta   90.00
_cell.angle_gamma   90.00
#
_symmetry.space_group_name_H-M   'P 1'
#
loop_
_entity.id
_entity.type
_entity.pdbx_description
1 polymer ?
#
loop_
_entity_poly.entity_id
_entity_poly.type
_entity_poly.pdbx_seq_one_letter_code
_entity_poly.pdbx_strand_id
1 'polypeptide(L)'
;DGIEFFGGTVNGKYLVSTNSGDDGIDFADGWNGTGENWYISGTAKAGVEGSNNGDNGNATPVTNATLKNITVVGPVTEGALYFKEGGGNFTVDNFYIDGVNLGVKVKSTDVEAGARIEANALIMTNIQFVNKLSGFKTTDYTGLNLGFVFEGTATGAGNGSALPTWAAGWTRF
;
A
#
# COMPACT_ATOMS: atom_id res chain seq x y z
N ASP A 1 -10.25 9.38 -0.40
CA ASP A 1 -9.04 8.85 -1.08
C ASP A 1 -8.74 9.58 -2.37
N GLY A 2 -7.52 9.46 -2.88
CA GLY A 2 -7.15 10.02 -4.18
C GLY A 2 -7.69 9.18 -5.34
N ILE A 3 -7.52 7.86 -5.27
CA ILE A 3 -8.08 6.86 -6.19
C ILE A 3 -8.53 5.66 -5.35
N GLU A 4 -9.68 5.08 -5.67
CA GLU A 4 -10.21 3.93 -4.95
C GLU A 4 -10.80 2.88 -5.90
N PHE A 5 -10.51 1.60 -5.63
CA PHE A 5 -11.05 0.46 -6.36
C PHE A 5 -11.99 -0.36 -5.49
N PHE A 6 -13.24 -0.52 -5.92
CA PHE A 6 -14.22 -1.40 -5.26
C PHE A 6 -14.57 -2.58 -6.15
N GLY A 7 -14.21 -3.80 -5.74
CA GLY A 7 -14.53 -5.01 -6.48
C GLY A 7 -14.02 -5.02 -7.93
N GLY A 8 -14.47 -5.99 -8.71
CA GLY A 8 -14.13 -6.09 -10.13
C GLY A 8 -12.67 -6.45 -10.40
N THR A 9 -12.22 -6.26 -11.65
CA THR A 9 -10.93 -6.77 -12.14
C THR A 9 -10.11 -5.73 -12.91
N VAL A 10 -10.25 -4.45 -12.54
CA VAL A 10 -9.54 -3.35 -13.21
C VAL A 10 -8.05 -3.49 -12.96
N ASN A 11 -7.24 -3.34 -14.02
CA ASN A 11 -5.79 -3.22 -13.90
C ASN A 11 -5.40 -1.73 -13.98
N GLY A 12 -5.12 -1.12 -12.83
CA GLY A 12 -4.74 0.28 -12.73
C GLY A 12 -3.25 0.47 -13.02
N LYS A 13 -2.90 1.05 -14.15
CA LYS A 13 -1.50 1.32 -14.55
C LYS A 13 -1.22 2.80 -14.71
N TYR A 14 -0.02 3.23 -14.31
CA TYR A 14 0.45 4.61 -14.47
C TYR A 14 -0.46 5.62 -13.78
N LEU A 15 -0.64 5.42 -12.47
CA LEU A 15 -1.50 6.26 -11.65
C LEU A 15 -0.66 7.22 -10.82
N VAL A 16 -1.14 8.45 -10.73
CA VAL A 16 -0.56 9.50 -9.89
C VAL A 16 -1.63 9.97 -8.95
N SER A 17 -1.37 9.86 -7.65
CA SER A 17 -2.23 10.41 -6.60
C SER A 17 -1.42 11.38 -5.75
N THR A 18 -1.76 12.67 -5.81
CA THR A 18 -1.05 13.69 -5.04
C THR A 18 -1.99 14.57 -4.23
N ASN A 19 -1.55 14.96 -3.04
CA ASN A 19 -2.28 15.86 -2.15
C ASN A 19 -3.70 15.35 -1.81
N SER A 20 -3.87 14.03 -1.68
CA SER A 20 -5.11 13.46 -1.17
C SER A 20 -5.31 13.86 0.29
N GLY A 21 -6.53 14.28 0.62
CA GLY A 21 -6.94 14.56 2.00
C GLY A 21 -7.17 13.31 2.84
N ASP A 22 -7.06 12.13 2.23
CA ASP A 22 -7.26 10.83 2.85
C ASP A 22 -6.14 9.85 2.41
N ASP A 23 -6.45 8.60 2.03
CA ASP A 23 -5.45 7.69 1.48
C ASP A 23 -5.06 8.06 0.05
N GLY A 24 -3.83 7.70 -0.33
CA GLY A 24 -3.31 7.98 -1.66
C GLY A 24 -4.04 7.14 -2.71
N ILE A 25 -3.96 5.82 -2.55
CA ILE A 25 -4.73 4.85 -3.34
C ILE A 25 -5.28 3.78 -2.41
N ASP A 26 -6.58 3.51 -2.50
CA ASP A 26 -7.28 2.48 -1.74
C ASP A 26 -7.84 1.39 -2.67
N PHE A 27 -7.97 0.17 -2.17
CA PHE A 27 -8.70 -0.92 -2.81
C PHE A 27 -9.40 -1.83 -1.79
N ALA A 28 -10.64 -2.18 -2.11
CA ALA A 28 -11.53 -2.94 -1.24
C ALA A 28 -12.56 -3.78 -2.02
N ASP A 29 -13.49 -4.37 -1.28
CA ASP A 29 -14.72 -5.04 -1.73
C ASP A 29 -14.52 -6.10 -2.81
N GLY A 30 -13.47 -6.91 -2.64
CA GLY A 30 -13.21 -8.03 -3.53
C GLY A 30 -12.49 -7.66 -4.82
N TRP A 31 -11.83 -6.49 -4.87
CA TRP A 31 -11.04 -6.10 -6.04
C TRP A 31 -9.99 -7.17 -6.36
N ASN A 32 -10.04 -7.66 -7.60
CA ASN A 32 -9.17 -8.71 -8.11
C ASN A 32 -8.42 -8.19 -9.35
N GLY A 33 -7.51 -7.26 -9.12
CA GLY A 33 -6.80 -6.53 -10.16
C GLY A 33 -5.32 -6.35 -9.88
N THR A 34 -4.63 -5.77 -10.87
CA THR A 34 -3.22 -5.41 -10.77
C THR A 34 -3.05 -3.90 -10.66
N GLY A 35 -2.31 -3.46 -9.65
CA GLY A 35 -1.76 -2.11 -9.54
C GLY A 35 -0.33 -2.08 -10.05
N GLU A 36 -0.02 -1.22 -11.02
CA GLU A 36 1.34 -1.12 -11.57
C GLU A 36 1.75 0.33 -11.85
N ASN A 37 2.95 0.72 -11.43
CA ASN A 37 3.51 2.06 -11.63
C ASN A 37 2.63 3.13 -10.98
N TRP A 38 2.49 3.08 -9.66
CA TRP A 38 1.74 4.07 -8.89
C TRP A 38 2.70 5.03 -8.18
N TYR A 39 2.50 6.33 -8.38
CA TYR A 39 3.23 7.37 -7.67
C TYR A 39 2.29 8.13 -6.74
N ILE A 40 2.59 8.08 -5.45
CA ILE A 40 1.77 8.66 -4.39
C ILE A 40 2.62 9.67 -3.60
N SER A 41 2.14 10.90 -3.44
CA SER A 41 2.83 11.90 -2.61
C SER A 41 1.90 12.92 -1.96
N GLY A 42 2.30 13.46 -0.81
CA GLY A 42 1.52 14.50 -0.12
C GLY A 42 0.16 14.04 0.40
N THR A 43 -0.02 12.74 0.61
CA THR A 43 -1.28 12.17 1.09
C THR A 43 -1.40 12.29 2.61
N ALA A 44 -2.61 12.54 3.13
CA ALA A 44 -2.80 12.81 4.55
C ALA A 44 -2.78 11.54 5.43
N LYS A 45 -3.37 10.44 4.95
CA LYS A 45 -3.51 9.19 5.68
C LYS A 45 -2.47 8.16 5.27
N ALA A 46 -2.85 7.02 4.70
CA ALA A 46 -1.93 6.01 4.20
C ALA A 46 -1.47 6.34 2.78
N GLY A 47 -0.28 5.88 2.42
CA GLY A 47 0.15 5.86 1.02
C GLY A 47 -0.80 5.00 0.18
N VAL A 48 -0.90 3.74 0.59
CA VAL A 48 -1.83 2.75 0.05
C VAL A 48 -2.69 2.19 1.18
N GLU A 49 -3.99 2.11 1.00
CA GLU A 49 -4.87 1.30 1.84
C GLU A 49 -5.24 0.00 1.10
N GLY A 50 -5.25 -1.12 1.82
CA GLY A 50 -5.65 -2.41 1.30
C GLY A 50 -6.63 -3.10 2.25
N SER A 51 -7.88 -3.20 1.80
CA SER A 51 -9.01 -3.67 2.59
C SER A 51 -9.74 -4.85 1.93
N ASN A 52 -10.54 -5.60 2.70
CA ASN A 52 -11.47 -6.59 2.14
C ASN A 52 -12.90 -6.07 2.10
N ASN A 53 -13.48 -5.74 3.26
CA ASN A 53 -14.80 -5.12 3.35
C ASN A 53 -15.02 -4.58 4.78
N GLY A 54 -15.52 -3.35 4.89
CA GLY A 54 -15.65 -2.64 6.17
C GLY A 54 -16.65 -3.23 7.17
N ASP A 55 -17.68 -3.94 6.69
CA ASP A 55 -18.70 -4.56 7.55
C ASP A 55 -18.33 -6.01 7.91
N ASN A 56 -17.73 -6.73 6.98
CA ASN A 56 -17.35 -8.14 7.13
C ASN A 56 -15.99 -8.39 6.49
N GLY A 57 -14.94 -8.40 7.31
CA GLY A 57 -13.57 -8.68 6.86
C GLY A 57 -13.39 -10.04 6.16
N ASN A 58 -14.35 -10.96 6.23
CA ASN A 58 -14.35 -12.25 5.50
C ASN A 58 -15.37 -12.31 4.35
N ALA A 59 -15.92 -11.18 3.91
CA ALA A 59 -16.81 -11.10 2.76
C ALA A 59 -16.17 -11.70 1.50
N THR A 60 -17.02 -12.32 0.67
CA THR A 60 -16.61 -12.90 -0.62
C THR A 60 -17.23 -12.11 -1.79
N PRO A 61 -16.52 -11.98 -2.92
CA PRO A 61 -15.12 -12.42 -3.14
C PRO A 61 -14.13 -11.64 -2.27
N VAL A 62 -13.08 -12.32 -1.80
CA VAL A 62 -12.01 -11.68 -1.02
C VAL A 62 -11.14 -10.85 -1.96
N THR A 63 -10.76 -9.63 -1.57
CA THR A 63 -9.81 -8.79 -2.31
C THR A 63 -8.57 -9.58 -2.63
N ASN A 64 -8.18 -9.62 -3.91
CA ASN A 64 -7.03 -10.38 -4.38
C ASN A 64 -6.19 -9.54 -5.36
N ALA A 65 -5.23 -8.78 -4.84
CA ALA A 65 -4.50 -7.81 -5.62
C ALA A 65 -3.06 -8.25 -5.91
N THR A 66 -2.52 -7.73 -7.01
CA THR A 66 -1.07 -7.77 -7.29
C THR A 66 -0.59 -6.35 -7.49
N LEU A 67 0.26 -5.85 -6.60
CA LEU A 67 0.82 -4.50 -6.68
C LEU A 67 2.29 -4.58 -7.06
N LYS A 68 2.72 -3.75 -8.01
CA LYS A 68 4.13 -3.66 -8.39
C LYS A 68 4.56 -2.25 -8.78
N ASN A 69 5.82 -1.93 -8.53
CA ASN A 69 6.43 -0.65 -8.91
C ASN A 69 5.68 0.54 -8.28
N ILE A 70 5.70 0.61 -6.96
CA ILE A 70 4.96 1.63 -6.21
C ILE A 70 5.95 2.60 -5.57
N THR A 71 5.68 3.90 -5.66
CA THR A 71 6.38 4.92 -4.88
C THR A 71 5.38 5.58 -3.92
N VAL A 72 5.73 5.64 -2.64
CA VAL A 72 5.07 6.53 -1.65
C VAL A 72 6.10 7.51 -1.11
N VAL A 73 5.81 8.80 -1.27
CA VAL A 73 6.59 9.90 -0.68
C VAL A 73 5.76 10.53 0.44
N GLY A 74 6.23 10.32 1.67
CA GLY A 74 5.62 10.86 2.88
C GLY A 74 5.80 12.37 3.04
N PRO A 75 5.35 12.92 4.19
CA PRO A 75 4.83 12.18 5.34
C PRO A 75 3.45 11.55 5.09
N VAL A 76 3.14 10.52 5.87
CA VAL A 76 1.85 9.80 5.94
C VAL A 76 1.54 9.52 7.40
N THR A 77 0.27 9.56 7.81
CA THR A 77 -0.10 9.37 9.24
C THR A 77 -0.53 7.94 9.55
N GLU A 78 -0.84 7.13 8.53
CA GLU A 78 -1.31 5.75 8.69
C GLU A 78 -0.39 4.72 8.05
N GLY A 79 0.86 5.11 7.83
CA GLY A 79 1.90 4.28 7.23
C GLY A 79 1.94 4.37 5.71
N ALA A 80 3.00 3.82 5.11
CA ALA A 80 3.11 3.75 3.66
C ALA A 80 2.07 2.79 3.06
N LEU A 81 1.72 1.73 3.81
CA LEU A 81 0.60 0.84 3.54
C LEU A 81 -0.23 0.64 4.81
N TYR A 82 -1.56 0.68 4.70
CA TYR A 82 -2.47 0.30 5.77
C TYR A 82 -3.26 -0.96 5.37
N PHE A 83 -3.12 -2.02 6.16
CA PHE A 83 -3.82 -3.28 5.99
C PHE A 83 -4.92 -3.41 7.04
N LYS A 84 -6.19 -3.32 6.61
CA LYS A 84 -7.35 -3.28 7.52
C LYS A 84 -8.59 -3.90 6.89
N GLU A 85 -9.66 -3.98 7.65
CA GLU A 85 -10.98 -4.48 7.26
C GLU A 85 -10.91 -5.85 6.60
N GLY A 86 -10.19 -6.76 7.28
CA GLY A 86 -9.89 -8.09 6.80
C GLY A 86 -8.96 -8.14 5.58
N GLY A 87 -8.15 -7.10 5.36
CA GLY A 87 -7.27 -6.86 4.21
C GLY A 87 -6.86 -8.15 3.48
N GLY A 88 -7.16 -8.23 2.19
CA GLY A 88 -7.31 -9.50 1.46
C GLY A 88 -6.06 -10.37 1.25
N ASN A 89 -5.98 -10.99 0.08
CA ASN A 89 -4.81 -11.76 -0.33
C ASN A 89 -4.06 -11.00 -1.42
N PHE A 90 -2.99 -10.30 -1.08
CA PHE A 90 -2.26 -9.56 -2.08
C PHE A 90 -0.75 -9.55 -1.88
N THR A 91 -0.08 -9.35 -3.01
CA THR A 91 1.37 -9.24 -3.08
C THR A 91 1.77 -7.82 -3.44
N VAL A 92 2.91 -7.38 -2.92
CA VAL A 92 3.54 -6.11 -3.30
C VAL A 92 4.99 -6.38 -3.69
N ASP A 93 5.40 -5.95 -4.86
CA ASP A 93 6.80 -6.03 -5.28
C ASP A 93 7.33 -4.67 -5.75
N ASN A 94 8.61 -4.38 -5.46
CA ASN A 94 9.28 -3.14 -5.86
C ASN A 94 8.53 -1.90 -5.32
N PHE A 95 8.57 -1.72 -3.99
CA PHE A 95 7.93 -0.62 -3.29
C PHE A 95 8.98 0.33 -2.71
N TYR A 96 9.08 1.52 -3.25
CA TYR A 96 9.94 2.59 -2.77
C TYR A 96 9.18 3.53 -1.84
N ILE A 97 9.66 3.67 -0.60
CA ILE A 97 8.97 4.40 0.47
C ILE A 97 9.94 5.44 1.04
N ASP A 98 9.59 6.72 0.91
CA ASP A 98 10.41 7.84 1.38
C ASP A 98 9.70 8.63 2.48
N GLY A 99 10.46 9.04 3.51
CA GLY A 99 10.00 10.07 4.44
C GLY A 99 8.84 9.64 5.32
N VAL A 100 8.83 8.38 5.78
CA VAL A 100 7.80 7.82 6.67
C VAL A 100 8.39 7.40 8.02
N ASN A 101 7.55 7.36 9.06
CA ASN A 101 7.85 6.74 10.36
C ASN A 101 7.19 5.36 10.54
N LEU A 102 6.36 4.90 9.60
CA LEU A 102 5.73 3.59 9.64
C LEU A 102 5.64 3.03 8.22
N GLY A 103 6.15 1.82 8.02
CA GLY A 103 6.03 1.11 6.76
C GLY A 103 4.62 0.56 6.54
N VAL A 104 4.30 -0.52 7.25
CA VAL A 104 2.99 -1.18 7.18
C VAL A 104 2.25 -1.03 8.48
N LYS A 105 1.11 -0.34 8.46
CA LYS A 105 0.16 -0.33 9.55
C LYS A 105 -0.78 -1.52 9.44
N VAL A 106 -1.08 -2.16 10.57
CA VAL A 106 -2.11 -3.20 10.66
C VAL A 106 -3.11 -2.79 11.73
N LYS A 107 -4.41 -2.80 11.40
CA LYS A 107 -5.45 -2.38 12.35
C LYS A 107 -5.48 -3.37 13.53
N SER A 108 -5.05 -2.92 14.70
CA SER A 108 -4.81 -3.81 15.84
C SER A 108 -6.04 -4.55 16.37
N THR A 109 -7.24 -4.02 16.13
CA THR A 109 -8.51 -4.66 16.50
C THR A 109 -9.09 -5.56 15.40
N ASP A 110 -8.38 -5.71 14.29
CA ASP A 110 -8.83 -6.48 13.13
C ASP A 110 -8.27 -7.90 13.15
N VAL A 111 -9.09 -8.82 13.64
CA VAL A 111 -8.71 -10.23 13.82
C VAL A 111 -8.51 -10.91 12.48
N GLU A 112 -9.34 -10.59 11.49
CA GLU A 112 -9.32 -11.14 10.14
C GLU A 112 -8.07 -10.73 9.36
N ALA A 113 -7.65 -9.46 9.47
CA ALA A 113 -6.41 -8.97 8.89
C ALA A 113 -5.21 -9.67 9.55
N GLY A 114 -5.21 -9.77 10.88
CA GLY A 114 -4.18 -10.51 11.61
C GLY A 114 -4.09 -11.97 11.16
N ALA A 115 -5.22 -12.68 11.09
CA ALA A 115 -5.27 -14.07 10.65
C ALA A 115 -4.74 -14.26 9.22
N ARG A 116 -4.98 -13.30 8.33
CA ARG A 116 -4.48 -13.31 6.95
C ARG A 116 -2.97 -13.10 6.87
N ILE A 117 -2.40 -12.22 7.69
CA ILE A 117 -0.94 -12.08 7.78
C ILE A 117 -0.31 -13.40 8.29
N GLU A 118 -0.87 -14.01 9.33
CA GLU A 118 -0.39 -15.32 9.83
C GLU A 118 -0.48 -16.42 8.75
N ALA A 119 -1.45 -16.33 7.85
CA ALA A 119 -1.62 -17.24 6.72
C ALA A 119 -0.80 -16.88 5.47
N ASN A 120 0.11 -15.88 5.54
CA ASN A 120 0.89 -15.36 4.41
C ASN A 120 0.04 -14.81 3.25
N ALA A 121 -1.12 -14.21 3.55
CA ALA A 121 -1.97 -13.57 2.55
C ALA A 121 -1.50 -12.15 2.18
N LEU A 122 -0.61 -11.54 2.97
CA LEU A 122 0.16 -10.37 2.57
C LEU A 122 1.62 -10.78 2.43
N ILE A 123 2.21 -10.56 1.25
CA ILE A 123 3.64 -10.78 1.01
C ILE A 123 4.20 -9.57 0.26
N MET A 124 5.21 -8.93 0.83
CA MET A 124 5.81 -7.72 0.27
C MET A 124 7.30 -7.95 0.02
N THR A 125 7.74 -7.91 -1.23
CA THR A 125 9.14 -8.11 -1.64
C THR A 125 9.75 -6.86 -2.25
N ASN A 126 11.07 -6.73 -2.15
CA ASN A 126 11.82 -5.58 -2.65
C ASN A 126 11.25 -4.26 -2.09
N ILE A 127 11.14 -4.19 -0.77
CA ILE A 127 10.62 -3.03 -0.06
C ILE A 127 11.80 -2.16 0.38
N GLN A 128 11.86 -0.92 -0.10
CA GLN A 128 12.93 0.00 0.23
C GLN A 128 12.39 1.19 1.02
N PHE A 129 12.92 1.36 2.24
CA PHE A 129 12.65 2.53 3.07
C PHE A 129 13.82 3.50 3.02
N VAL A 130 13.58 4.73 2.59
CA VAL A 130 14.57 5.83 2.57
C VAL A 130 14.11 6.99 3.45
N ASN A 131 15.07 7.78 3.93
CA ASN A 131 14.86 8.92 4.84
C ASN A 131 13.87 8.62 5.98
N LYS A 132 14.06 7.47 6.64
CA LYS A 132 13.26 7.00 7.79
C LYS A 132 13.13 8.12 8.83
N LEU A 133 11.90 8.53 9.13
CA LEU A 133 11.62 9.57 10.12
C LEU A 133 11.83 9.03 11.54
N SER A 134 11.89 9.94 12.53
CA SER A 134 12.03 9.57 13.94
C SER A 134 10.95 8.59 14.39
N GLY A 135 11.34 7.56 15.14
CA GLY A 135 10.44 6.51 15.61
C GLY A 135 10.06 5.47 14.56
N PHE A 136 10.81 5.39 13.44
CA PHE A 136 10.52 4.47 12.34
C PHE A 136 10.31 3.01 12.80
N LYS A 137 9.24 2.40 12.30
CA LYS A 137 8.98 0.96 12.38
C LYS A 137 8.63 0.41 11.00
N THR A 138 9.15 -0.77 10.67
CA THR A 138 8.76 -1.48 9.43
C THR A 138 7.28 -1.84 9.45
N THR A 139 6.77 -2.29 10.59
CA THR A 139 5.34 -2.49 10.84
C THR A 139 5.00 -2.30 12.32
N ASP A 140 3.75 -2.00 12.63
CA ASP A 140 3.20 -2.02 13.98
C ASP A 140 2.45 -3.33 14.32
N TYR A 141 2.47 -4.31 13.41
CA TYR A 141 1.87 -5.62 13.64
C TYR A 141 2.51 -6.33 14.84
N THR A 142 1.68 -6.84 15.73
CA THR A 142 2.10 -7.49 16.98
C THR A 142 1.88 -9.01 16.98
N GLY A 143 1.52 -9.59 15.83
CA GLY A 143 1.39 -11.04 15.67
C GLY A 143 2.73 -11.76 15.58
N LEU A 144 2.69 -13.05 15.28
CA LEU A 144 3.84 -13.93 15.21
C LEU A 144 4.54 -13.83 13.85
N ASN A 145 3.77 -13.74 12.76
CA ASN A 145 4.35 -13.59 11.42
C ASN A 145 4.77 -12.15 11.16
N LEU A 146 6.03 -11.83 11.47
CA LEU A 146 6.66 -10.54 11.12
C LEU A 146 7.40 -10.59 9.77
N GLY A 147 7.42 -11.75 9.11
CA GLY A 147 8.19 -12.01 7.90
C GLY A 147 7.49 -11.61 6.60
N PHE A 148 6.38 -10.84 6.65
CA PHE A 148 5.64 -10.46 5.45
C PHE A 148 6.21 -9.23 4.71
N VAL A 149 7.19 -8.54 5.30
CA VAL A 149 7.90 -7.41 4.67
C VAL A 149 9.37 -7.78 4.46
N PHE A 150 9.75 -8.03 3.22
CA PHE A 150 11.12 -8.35 2.82
C PHE A 150 11.79 -7.10 2.24
N GLU A 151 12.70 -6.50 3.01
CA GLU A 151 13.48 -5.35 2.56
C GLU A 151 14.41 -5.72 1.38
N GLY A 152 14.51 -4.81 0.41
CA GLY A 152 15.37 -4.95 -0.76
C GLY A 152 15.53 -3.62 -1.49
N THR A 153 16.23 -3.62 -2.62
CA THR A 153 16.35 -2.42 -3.45
C THR A 153 15.10 -2.27 -4.31
N ALA A 154 14.51 -1.08 -4.31
CA ALA A 154 13.37 -0.72 -5.12
C ALA A 154 13.69 0.49 -5.99
N THR A 155 13.07 0.56 -7.16
CA THR A 155 12.98 1.78 -7.97
C THR A 155 11.60 2.43 -7.86
N GLY A 156 10.66 1.73 -7.21
CA GLY A 156 9.27 2.15 -7.05
C GLY A 156 8.60 2.32 -8.40
N ALA A 157 7.90 3.43 -8.58
CA ALA A 157 7.30 3.80 -9.86
C ALA A 157 8.32 4.18 -10.96
N GLY A 158 9.61 3.97 -10.73
CA GLY A 158 10.68 4.08 -11.73
C GLY A 158 11.63 5.26 -11.53
N ASN A 159 11.46 6.07 -10.47
CA ASN A 159 12.34 7.21 -10.19
C ASN A 159 12.51 7.53 -8.68
N GLY A 160 12.39 6.51 -7.81
CA GLY A 160 12.47 6.72 -6.36
C GLY A 160 11.42 7.73 -5.89
N SER A 161 11.82 8.74 -5.11
CA SER A 161 10.94 9.82 -4.63
C SER A 161 10.60 10.87 -5.67
N ALA A 162 11.45 11.04 -6.69
CA ALA A 162 11.20 12.03 -7.73
C ALA A 162 10.03 11.58 -8.60
N LEU A 163 9.41 12.55 -9.26
CA LEU A 163 8.35 12.27 -10.21
C LEU A 163 8.84 11.25 -11.27
N PRO A 164 8.10 10.17 -11.56
CA PRO A 164 8.49 9.23 -12.59
C PRO A 164 8.50 9.86 -13.97
N THR A 165 9.44 9.44 -14.81
CA THR A 165 9.60 9.97 -16.17
C THR A 165 8.35 9.77 -17.03
N TRP A 166 7.62 8.67 -16.82
CA TRP A 166 6.37 8.39 -17.54
C TRP A 166 5.23 9.33 -17.17
N ALA A 167 5.28 10.02 -16.02
CA ALA A 167 4.27 10.98 -15.61
C ALA A 167 4.49 12.37 -16.27
N ALA A 168 5.69 12.63 -16.79
CA ALA A 168 6.03 13.92 -17.36
C ALA A 168 5.11 14.29 -18.54
N GLY A 169 4.59 15.52 -18.51
CA GLY A 169 3.85 16.13 -19.63
C GLY A 169 2.33 15.97 -19.59
N TRP A 170 1.77 15.10 -18.73
CA TRP A 170 0.32 14.95 -18.58
C TRP A 170 -0.20 15.16 -17.15
N THR A 171 0.68 15.09 -16.16
CA THR A 171 0.42 15.55 -14.79
C THR A 171 0.91 16.98 -14.58
N ARG A 172 0.27 17.73 -13.67
CA ARG A 172 0.72 19.04 -13.19
C ARG A 172 1.19 18.92 -11.73
N PHE A 173 2.40 19.36 -11.43
CA PHE A 173 2.95 19.50 -10.08
C PHE A 173 3.48 20.91 -9.89
#